data_AF-A0A9D2IXD1-F1
#
_entry.id   AF-A0A9D2IXD1-F1
#
_cell.length_a   1.000
_cell.length_b   1.000
_cell.length_c   1.000
_cell.angle_alpha   90.00
_cell.angle_beta   90.00
_cell.angle_gamma   90.00
#
_symmetry.space_group_name_H-M   'P 1'
#
loop_
_entity.id
_entity.type
_entity.pdbx_description
1 polymer ?
#
loop_
_entity_poly.entity_id
_entity_poly.type
_entity_poly.pdbx_seq_one_letter_code
_entity_poly.pdbx_strand_id
1 'polypeptide(L)'
;MGYVVAHGTDLVLSQQAANIEYEMMIISEDLQMLSQDAAVLMSEYSRTSTNGGTEGVQPDAYAKLAEIEAKEKALQAELKVLETQHSAIQQNMEATEKLIDENVKKSAAWS
;
A
#
# COMPACT_ATOMS: atom_id res chain seq x y z
N MET A 1 27.10 -20.80 -14.32
CA MET A 1 25.75 -20.34 -14.75
C MET A 1 24.86 -19.96 -13.58
N GLY A 2 24.80 -20.70 -12.46
CA GLY A 2 23.90 -20.39 -11.33
C GLY A 2 24.09 -19.01 -10.66
N TYR A 3 25.33 -18.50 -10.58
CA TYR A 3 25.61 -17.19 -9.97
C TYR A 3 25.01 -15.99 -10.73
N VAL A 4 25.07 -16.03 -12.07
CA VAL A 4 24.54 -14.96 -12.93
C VAL A 4 23.01 -14.94 -12.90
N VAL A 5 22.39 -16.12 -12.83
CA VAL A 5 20.94 -16.25 -12.71
C VAL A 5 20.44 -15.70 -11.38
N ALA A 6 21.14 -15.99 -10.27
CA ALA A 6 20.74 -15.50 -8.94
C ALA A 6 20.82 -13.97 -8.83
N HIS A 7 21.87 -13.34 -9.35
CA HIS A 7 21.98 -11.87 -9.42
C HIS A 7 20.92 -11.22 -10.31
N GLY A 8 20.57 -11.86 -11.44
CA GLY A 8 19.47 -11.38 -12.28
C GLY A 8 18.12 -11.43 -11.58
N THR A 9 17.85 -12.49 -10.82
CA THR A 9 16.64 -12.63 -10.01
C THR A 9 16.56 -11.56 -8.92
N ASP A 10 17.66 -11.29 -8.22
CA ASP A 10 17.71 -10.28 -7.15
C ASP A 10 17.42 -8.86 -7.66
N LEU A 11 17.94 -8.52 -8.85
CA LEU A 11 17.63 -7.23 -9.49
C LEU A 11 16.14 -7.11 -9.87
N VAL A 12 15.51 -8.19 -10.33
CA VAL A 12 14.08 -8.18 -10.67
C VAL A 12 13.22 -8.07 -9.42
N LEU A 13 13.56 -8.82 -8.36
CA LEU A 13 12.83 -8.79 -7.10
C LEU A 13 12.94 -7.42 -6.40
N SER A 14 14.12 -6.80 -6.40
CA SER A 14 14.30 -5.46 -5.84
C SER A 14 13.52 -4.39 -6.59
N GLN A 15 13.46 -4.47 -7.93
CA GLN A 15 12.62 -3.56 -8.72
C GLN A 15 11.13 -3.77 -8.43
N GLN A 16 10.67 -5.02 -8.27
CA GLN A 16 9.29 -5.32 -7.90
C GLN A 16 8.94 -4.81 -6.51
N ALA A 17 9.84 -4.97 -5.53
CA ALA A 17 9.67 -4.43 -4.19
C ALA A 17 9.51 -2.91 -4.21
N ALA A 18 10.38 -2.20 -4.95
CA ALA A 18 10.31 -0.74 -5.08
C ALA A 18 9.01 -0.26 -5.73
N ASN A 19 8.49 -0.99 -6.73
CA ASN A 19 7.21 -0.67 -7.35
C ASN A 19 6.05 -0.82 -6.36
N ILE A 20 6.04 -1.89 -5.57
CA ILE A 20 5.00 -2.11 -4.55
C ILE A 20 5.07 -1.05 -3.45
N GLU A 21 6.28 -0.69 -3.00
CA GLU A 21 6.46 0.40 -2.03
C GLU A 21 5.89 1.73 -2.55
N TYR A 22 6.10 2.02 -3.83
CA TYR A 22 5.53 3.21 -4.46
C TYR A 22 3.99 3.16 -4.52
N GLU A 23 3.40 2.03 -4.89
CA GLU A 23 1.94 1.86 -4.89
C GLU A 23 1.35 1.98 -3.48
N MET A 24 1.98 1.37 -2.48
CA MET A 24 1.59 1.50 -1.07
C MET A 24 1.64 2.94 -0.58
N MET A 25 2.63 3.72 -1.02
CA MET A 25 2.74 5.14 -0.69
C MET A 25 1.57 5.94 -1.28
N ILE A 26 1.23 5.72 -2.55
CA ILE A 26 0.08 6.39 -3.20
C ILE A 26 -1.21 6.06 -2.46
N ILE A 27 -1.47 4.78 -2.18
CA ILE A 27 -2.70 4.37 -1.49
C ILE A 27 -2.77 4.98 -0.08
N SER A 28 -1.62 5.09 0.60
CA SER A 28 -1.56 5.75 1.91
C SER A 28 -1.88 7.24 1.84
N GLU A 29 -1.42 7.93 0.79
CA GLU A 29 -1.77 9.34 0.53
C GLU A 29 -3.27 9.49 0.22
N ASP A 30 -3.83 8.62 -0.63
CA ASP A 30 -5.26 8.61 -0.95
C ASP A 30 -6.13 8.38 0.30
N LEU A 31 -5.71 7.47 1.19
CA LEU A 31 -6.39 7.26 2.47
C LEU A 31 -6.37 8.50 3.37
N GLN A 32 -5.26 9.24 3.41
CA GLN A 32 -5.18 10.49 4.16
C GLN A 32 -6.09 11.57 3.57
N MET A 33 -6.12 11.69 2.24
CA MET A 33 -7.01 12.63 1.56
C MET A 33 -8.48 12.31 1.80
N LEU A 34 -8.88 11.03 1.70
CA LEU A 34 -10.27 10.60 1.99
C LEU A 34 -10.67 10.89 3.44
N SER A 35 -9.76 10.66 4.40
CA SER A 35 -10.01 10.98 5.80
C SER A 35 -10.19 12.48 6.03
N GLN A 36 -9.40 13.30 5.33
CA GLN A 36 -9.53 14.76 5.36
C GLN A 36 -10.85 15.22 4.74
N ASP A 37 -11.25 14.65 3.60
CA ASP A 37 -12.52 14.93 2.94
C ASP A 37 -13.71 14.59 3.85
N ALA A 38 -13.68 13.43 4.53
CA ALA A 38 -14.69 13.06 5.51
C ALA A 38 -14.79 14.08 6.65
N ALA A 39 -13.64 14.55 7.17
CA ALA A 39 -13.59 15.54 8.25
C ALA A 39 -14.15 16.90 7.82
N VAL A 40 -13.84 17.36 6.60
CA VAL A 40 -14.40 18.59 6.03
C VAL A 40 -15.91 18.46 5.89
N LEU A 41 -16.39 17.35 5.34
CA LEU A 41 -17.81 17.12 5.12
C LEU A 41 -18.62 17.10 6.43
N MET A 42 -18.05 16.50 7.48
CA MET A 42 -18.62 16.53 8.84
C MET A 42 -18.60 17.92 9.47
N SER A 43 -17.57 18.73 9.21
CA SER A 43 -17.48 20.11 9.70
C SER A 43 -18.51 21.02 9.03
N GLU A 44 -18.66 20.92 7.71
CA GLU A 44 -19.66 21.65 6.93
C GLU A 44 -21.07 21.28 7.38
N TYR A 45 -21.33 19.99 7.62
CA TYR A 45 -22.58 19.51 8.20
C TYR A 45 -22.90 20.12 9.56
N SER A 46 -21.91 20.16 10.47
CA SER A 46 -22.10 20.74 11.81
C SER A 46 -22.46 22.23 11.74
N ARG A 47 -21.80 22.98 10.83
CA ARG A 47 -22.05 24.42 10.62
C ARG A 47 -23.43 24.73 10.04
N THR A 48 -23.92 23.94 9.09
CA THR A 48 -25.25 24.16 8.49
C THR A 48 -26.36 23.81 9.47
N SER A 49 -26.17 22.78 10.31
CA SER A 49 -27.11 22.41 11.37
C SER A 49 -27.26 23.46 12.48
N THR A 50 -26.19 24.20 12.82
CA THR A 50 -26.22 25.22 13.89
C THR A 50 -26.79 26.57 13.47
N ASN A 51 -26.81 26.91 12.18
CA ASN A 51 -27.27 28.22 11.68
C ASN A 51 -28.78 28.32 11.36
N GLY A 52 -29.60 27.38 11.85
CA GLY A 52 -31.03 27.64 12.06
C GLY A 52 -31.96 27.45 10.86
N GLY A 53 -31.63 26.57 9.91
CA GLY A 53 -32.61 26.07 8.94
C GLY A 53 -32.97 24.62 9.24
N THR A 54 -34.17 24.35 9.73
CA THR A 54 -34.77 22.99 9.88
C THR A 54 -35.06 22.31 8.52
N GLU A 55 -34.34 22.68 7.47
CA GLU A 55 -34.49 22.08 6.14
C GLU A 55 -33.41 21.03 5.94
N GLY A 56 -33.79 19.80 6.30
CA GLY A 56 -33.22 18.59 5.74
C GLY A 56 -31.77 18.33 6.11
N VAL A 57 -31.55 17.28 6.88
CA VAL A 57 -30.39 16.41 6.65
C VAL A 57 -30.28 16.24 5.13
N GLN A 58 -29.28 16.86 4.48
CA GLN A 58 -29.08 16.65 3.04
C GLN A 58 -28.74 15.17 2.88
N PRO A 59 -29.62 14.34 2.28
CA PRO A 59 -29.37 12.91 2.09
C PRO A 59 -28.03 12.67 1.37
N ASP A 60 -27.62 13.65 0.58
CA ASP A 60 -26.37 13.69 -0.18
C ASP A 60 -25.12 13.69 0.71
N ALA A 61 -25.15 14.26 1.93
CA ALA A 61 -23.99 14.28 2.81
C ALA A 61 -23.71 12.89 3.42
N TYR A 62 -24.76 12.20 3.87
CA TYR A 62 -24.66 10.83 4.37
C TYR A 62 -24.30 9.85 3.25
N ALA A 63 -24.83 10.05 2.04
CA ALA A 63 -24.45 9.24 0.88
C ALA A 63 -22.96 9.41 0.52
N LYS A 64 -22.45 10.65 0.55
CA LYS A 64 -21.02 10.93 0.33
C LYS A 64 -20.12 10.34 1.41
N LEU A 65 -20.52 10.41 2.68
CA LEU A 65 -19.77 9.75 3.78
C LEU A 65 -19.72 8.24 3.57
N ALA A 66 -20.85 7.61 3.22
CA ALA A 66 -20.88 6.17 2.94
C ALA A 66 -20.00 5.79 1.72
N GLU A 67 -19.92 6.65 0.70
CA GLU A 67 -19.02 6.46 -0.43
C GLU A 67 -17.55 6.56 -0.01
N ILE A 68 -17.20 7.55 0.82
CA ILE A 68 -15.84 7.71 1.37
C ILE A 68 -15.46 6.50 2.22
N GLU A 69 -16.33 6.05 3.14
CA GLU A 69 -16.09 4.85 3.96
C GLU A 69 -15.90 3.59 3.11
N ALA A 70 -16.70 3.44 2.04
CA ALA A 70 -16.56 2.32 1.11
C ALA A 70 -15.22 2.34 0.36
N LYS A 71 -14.78 3.53 -0.08
CA LYS A 71 -13.48 3.74 -0.73
C LYS A 71 -12.32 3.50 0.23
N GLU A 72 -12.37 4.03 1.44
CA GLU A 72 -11.37 3.79 2.48
C GLU A 72 -11.21 2.29 2.76
N LYS A 73 -12.32 1.56 2.89
CA LYS A 73 -12.29 0.12 3.13
C LYS A 73 -11.70 -0.65 1.94
N ALA A 74 -12.00 -0.24 0.71
CA ALA A 74 -11.43 -0.84 -0.49
C ALA A 74 -9.91 -0.62 -0.55
N LEU A 75 -9.46 0.62 -0.33
CA LEU A 75 -8.04 0.97 -0.31
C LEU A 75 -7.28 0.28 0.82
N GLN A 76 -7.87 0.15 2.01
CA GLN A 76 -7.27 -0.63 3.11
C GLN A 76 -7.10 -2.11 2.76
N ALA A 77 -8.08 -2.70 2.04
CA ALA A 77 -7.97 -4.08 1.59
C ALA A 77 -6.86 -4.23 0.54
N GLU A 78 -6.74 -3.28 -0.39
CA GLU A 78 -5.68 -3.24 -1.41
C GLU A 78 -4.30 -3.09 -0.77
N LEU A 79 -4.14 -2.15 0.17
CA LEU A 79 -2.91 -1.94 0.92
C LEU A 79 -2.46 -3.23 1.63
N LYS A 80 -3.38 -3.96 2.25
CA LYS A 80 -3.09 -5.25 2.90
C LYS A 80 -2.62 -6.32 1.91
N VAL A 81 -3.16 -6.33 0.70
CA VAL A 81 -2.70 -7.24 -0.37
C VAL A 81 -1.29 -6.89 -0.78
N LEU A 82 -1.00 -5.60 -1.01
CA LEU A 82 0.34 -5.12 -1.36
C LEU A 82 1.36 -5.39 -0.25
N GLU A 83 1.02 -5.18 1.02
CA GLU A 83 1.87 -5.55 2.16
C GLU A 83 2.23 -7.04 2.16
N THR A 84 1.26 -7.89 1.84
CA THR A 84 1.46 -9.35 1.76
C THR A 84 2.40 -9.70 0.59
N GLN A 85 2.22 -9.05 -0.56
CA GLN A 85 3.09 -9.24 -1.72
C GLN A 85 4.52 -8.73 -1.46
N HIS A 86 4.66 -7.55 -0.85
CA HIS A 86 5.95 -6.98 -0.46
C HIS A 86 6.71 -7.91 0.48
N SER A 87 6.04 -8.40 1.53
CA SER A 87 6.61 -9.38 2.46
C SER A 87 7.07 -10.67 1.77
N ALA A 88 6.28 -11.20 0.83
CA ALA A 88 6.66 -12.38 0.07
C ALA A 88 7.89 -12.12 -0.83
N ILE A 89 7.99 -10.95 -1.44
CA ILE A 89 9.17 -10.57 -2.24
C ILE A 89 10.41 -10.42 -1.37
N GLN A 90 10.30 -9.81 -0.19
CA GLN A 90 11.40 -9.71 0.79
C GLN A 90 11.92 -11.09 1.19
N GLN A 91 11.03 -12.04 1.48
CA GLN A 91 11.42 -13.42 1.78
C GLN A 91 12.15 -14.09 0.61
N ASN A 92 11.70 -13.83 -0.63
CA ASN A 92 12.36 -14.36 -1.84
C ASN A 92 13.74 -13.74 -2.06
N MET A 93 13.92 -12.46 -1.75
CA MET A 93 15.22 -11.78 -1.80
C MET A 93 16.19 -12.40 -0.78
N GLU A 94 15.78 -12.55 0.48
CA GLU A 94 16.60 -13.20 1.51
C GLU A 94 17.00 -14.64 1.14
N ALA A 95 16.07 -15.39 0.54
CA ALA A 95 16.36 -16.75 0.06
C ALA A 95 17.37 -16.73 -1.10
N THR A 96 17.25 -15.78 -2.01
CA THR A 96 18.16 -15.60 -3.15
C THR A 96 19.55 -15.21 -2.68
N GLU A 97 19.65 -14.29 -1.71
CA GLU A 97 20.93 -13.86 -1.12
C GLU A 97 21.66 -15.02 -0.45
N LYS A 98 20.96 -15.86 0.33
CA LYS A 98 21.55 -17.08 0.92
C LYS A 98 22.09 -18.04 -0.13
N LEU A 99 21.37 -18.22 -1.25
CA LEU A 99 21.83 -19.06 -2.36
C LEU A 99 23.07 -18.48 -3.04
N ILE A 100 23.17 -17.16 -3.18
CA ILE A 100 24.36 -16.48 -3.69
C ILE A 100 25.54 -16.75 -2.76
N ASP A 101 25.37 -16.53 -1.46
CA ASP A 101 26.39 -16.74 -0.43
C ASP A 101 26.91 -18.17 -0.40
N GLU A 102 26.02 -19.16 -0.44
CA GLU A 102 26.41 -20.57 -0.49
C GLU A 102 27.22 -20.91 -1.75
N ASN A 103 26.83 -20.36 -2.90
CA ASN A 103 27.55 -20.58 -4.15
C ASN A 103 28.92 -19.90 -4.17
N VAL A 104 29.04 -18.71 -3.57
CA VAL A 104 30.34 -18.03 -3.37
C VAL A 104 31.24 -18.87 -2.47
N LYS A 105 30.74 -19.34 -1.32
CA LYS A 105 31.52 -20.19 -0.40
C LYS A 105 31.98 -21.49 -1.06
N LYS A 106 31.10 -22.16 -1.83
CA LYS A 106 31.46 -23.39 -2.57
C LYS A 106 32.53 -23.12 -3.63
N SER A 107 32.40 -22.04 -4.40
CA SER A 107 33.40 -21.71 -5.43
C SER A 107 34.76 -21.36 -4.83
N ALA A 108 34.81 -20.64 -3.69
CA ALA A 108 36.04 -20.33 -2.98
C ALA A 108 36.71 -21.56 -2.33
N ALA A 109 35.94 -22.60 -1.99
CA ALA A 109 36.48 -23.84 -1.42
C ALA A 109 37.12 -24.77 -2.47
N TRP A 110 36.90 -24.51 -3.77
CA TRP A 110 37.39 -25.33 -4.88
C TRP A 110 38.50 -24.64 -5.69
N SER A 111 38.87 -23.41 -5.32
CA SER A 111 39.98 -22.60 -5.86
C SER A 111 41.17 -22.60 -4.92
#